data_AF-A0A7X9R736-F1
#
_entry.id   AF-A0A7X9R736-F1
#
_cell.length_a   1.000
_cell.length_b   1.000
_cell.length_c   1.000
_cell.angle_alpha   90.00
_cell.angle_beta   90.00
_cell.angle_gamma   90.00
#
_symmetry.space_group_name_H-M   'P 1'
#
loop_
_entity.id
_entity.type
_entity.pdbx_description
1 polymer ?
#
loop_
_entity_poly.entity_id
_entity_poly.type
_entity_poly.pdbx_seq_one_letter_code
_entity_poly.pdbx_strand_id
1 'polypeptide(L)'
;MRREYNIKHIFLVIAACVVLFSPIYILLMPNIVADTIYYDRNSWLTYVPSINYWVLGISVFTFALCFVLLGLLKSWKISIPTALIAFALSVVTFYYASLSYISLNEDQISYRKMFSTEKEIYQWEELNKVSYYMVDEKSEELPYYSFYFNNGEKFTIKENTHVLDVASSIRWRVKAAEVPIEHVETWNE
;
A
#
# COMPACT_ATOMS: atom_id res chain seq x y z
N MET A 1 4.35 17.59 -47.76
CA MET A 1 4.95 16.57 -46.86
C MET A 1 3.84 15.85 -46.11
N ARG A 2 3.47 14.62 -46.51
CA ARG A 2 2.64 13.75 -45.66
C ARG A 2 3.58 13.10 -44.64
N ARG A 3 3.45 13.51 -43.38
CA ARG A 3 4.11 12.83 -42.26
C ARG A 3 3.38 11.51 -42.10
N GLU A 4 3.93 10.43 -42.64
CA GLU A 4 3.42 9.09 -42.35
C GLU A 4 3.62 8.84 -40.86
N TYR A 5 2.56 9.07 -40.08
CA TYR A 5 2.56 8.83 -38.65
C TYR A 5 2.63 7.33 -38.46
N ASN A 6 3.86 6.82 -38.34
CA ASN A 6 4.09 5.41 -38.10
C ASN A 6 3.48 5.07 -36.73
N ILE A 7 2.54 4.13 -36.71
CA ILE A 7 1.74 3.70 -35.54
C ILE A 7 2.58 3.54 -34.27
N LYS A 8 3.86 3.19 -34.43
CA LYS A 8 4.86 3.10 -33.37
C LYS A 8 5.06 4.38 -32.55
N HIS A 9 5.02 5.55 -33.18
CA HIS A 9 5.16 6.84 -32.50
C HIS A 9 3.95 7.13 -31.61
N ILE A 10 2.76 6.64 -31.98
CA ILE A 10 1.55 6.81 -31.17
C ILE A 10 1.74 6.08 -29.83
N PHE A 11 2.27 4.85 -29.84
CA PHE A 11 2.54 4.12 -28.60
C PHE A 11 3.57 4.82 -27.71
N LEU A 12 4.62 5.42 -28.30
CA LEU A 12 5.60 6.19 -27.52
C LEU A 12 5.00 7.46 -26.90
N VAL A 13 4.10 8.14 -27.62
CA VAL A 13 3.37 9.29 -27.08
C VAL A 13 2.46 8.86 -25.93
N ILE A 14 1.76 7.73 -26.06
CA ILE A 14 0.93 7.17 -24.98
C ILE A 14 1.80 6.83 -23.76
N ALA A 15 2.95 6.19 -23.94
CA ALA A 15 3.88 5.89 -22.86
C ALA A 15 4.32 7.16 -22.12
N ALA A 16 4.66 8.22 -22.88
CA ALA A 16 5.03 9.51 -22.30
C ALA A 16 3.89 10.14 -21.49
N CYS A 17 2.65 10.08 -22.00
CA CYS A 17 1.48 10.54 -21.25
C CYS A 17 1.28 9.75 -19.96
N VAL A 18 1.39 8.41 -20.00
CA VAL A 18 1.25 7.56 -18.79
C VAL A 18 2.29 7.94 -17.75
N VAL A 19 3.56 8.12 -18.13
CA VAL A 19 4.62 8.54 -17.22
C VAL A 19 4.35 9.93 -16.65
N LEU A 20 3.89 10.87 -17.48
CA LEU A 20 3.60 12.25 -17.08
C LEU A 20 2.47 12.33 -16.04
N PHE A 21 1.42 11.53 -16.18
CA PHE A 21 0.30 11.49 -15.24
C PHE A 21 0.51 10.50 -14.07
N SER A 22 1.55 9.66 -14.14
CA SER A 22 1.83 8.64 -13.13
C SER A 22 1.95 9.18 -11.70
N PRO A 23 2.58 10.34 -11.41
CA PRO A 23 2.74 10.80 -10.02
C PRO A 23 1.40 11.10 -9.37
N ILE A 24 0.49 11.73 -10.12
CA ILE A 24 -0.87 12.05 -9.66
C ILE A 24 -1.64 10.75 -9.41
N TYR A 25 -1.54 9.79 -10.33
CA TYR A 25 -2.20 8.50 -10.21
C TYR A 25 -1.70 7.72 -8.99
N ILE A 26 -0.38 7.62 -8.80
CA ILE A 26 0.24 6.86 -7.70
C ILE A 26 -0.15 7.45 -6.34
N LEU A 27 -0.26 8.77 -6.23
CA LEU A 27 -0.58 9.44 -4.97
C LEU A 27 -2.07 9.33 -4.62
N LEU A 28 -2.96 9.46 -5.60
CA LEU A 28 -4.40 9.49 -5.36
C LEU A 28 -5.04 8.10 -5.31
N MET A 29 -4.62 7.16 -6.16
CA MET A 29 -5.35 5.89 -6.31
C MET A 29 -5.45 5.06 -5.04
N PRO A 30 -4.38 4.83 -4.27
CA PRO A 30 -4.47 4.00 -3.07
C PRO A 30 -5.53 4.51 -2.09
N ASN A 31 -5.58 5.82 -1.89
CA ASN A 31 -6.56 6.45 -0.99
C ASN A 31 -7.99 6.34 -1.54
N ILE A 32 -8.19 6.62 -2.83
CA ILE A 32 -9.52 6.49 -3.48
C ILE A 32 -10.02 5.05 -3.35
N VAL A 33 -9.17 4.06 -3.59
CA VAL A 33 -9.52 2.63 -3.46
C VAL A 33 -9.90 2.29 -2.03
N ALA A 34 -9.14 2.75 -1.04
CA ALA A 34 -9.45 2.51 0.37
C ALA A 34 -10.77 3.13 0.78
N ASP A 35 -11.00 4.40 0.42
CA ASP A 35 -12.21 5.14 0.75
C ASP A 35 -13.45 4.67 -0.02
N THR A 36 -13.28 3.96 -1.15
CA THR A 36 -14.42 3.45 -1.94
C THR A 36 -14.75 2.01 -1.60
N ILE A 37 -13.74 1.15 -1.43
CA ILE A 37 -13.92 -0.30 -1.26
C ILE A 37 -13.97 -0.69 0.21
N TYR A 38 -13.17 -0.04 1.06
CA TYR A 38 -12.97 -0.43 2.46
C TYR A 38 -13.55 0.57 3.46
N TYR A 39 -14.38 1.51 2.98
CA TYR A 39 -15.05 2.46 3.84
C TYR A 39 -15.97 1.76 4.84
N ASP A 40 -15.65 1.94 6.11
CA ASP A 40 -16.48 1.53 7.23
C ASP A 40 -16.84 2.79 8.02
N ARG A 41 -18.14 2.97 8.31
CA ARG A 41 -18.63 4.19 8.97
C ARG A 41 -18.16 4.30 10.42
N ASN A 42 -17.74 3.19 11.01
CA ASN A 42 -17.27 3.11 12.39
C ASN A 42 -15.74 3.00 12.49
N SER A 43 -14.99 2.93 11.38
CA SER A 43 -13.53 2.90 11.47
C SER A 43 -12.98 4.28 11.87
N TRP A 44 -12.10 4.28 12.87
CA TRP A 44 -11.38 5.49 13.28
C TRP A 44 -10.21 5.78 12.34
N LEU A 45 -9.60 4.71 11.82
CA LEU A 45 -8.46 4.80 10.92
C LEU A 45 -8.60 3.72 9.86
N THR A 46 -8.75 4.14 8.61
CA THR A 46 -8.52 3.28 7.45
C THR A 46 -7.37 3.87 6.66
N TYR A 47 -6.23 3.19 6.66
CA TYR A 47 -4.99 3.68 6.04
C TYR A 47 -4.38 2.60 5.14
N VAL A 48 -3.81 3.06 4.04
CA VAL A 48 -3.14 2.20 3.06
C VAL A 48 -1.64 2.17 3.32
N PRO A 49 -1.05 0.98 3.58
CA PRO A 49 0.38 0.84 3.80
C PRO A 49 1.24 1.52 2.73
N SER A 50 2.35 2.14 3.12
CA SER A 50 3.28 2.85 2.22
C SER A 50 3.80 1.95 1.08
N ILE A 51 3.88 0.64 1.32
CA ILE A 51 4.30 -0.35 0.31
C ILE A 51 3.35 -0.40 -0.89
N ASN A 52 2.06 -0.09 -0.72
CA ASN A 52 1.10 -0.07 -1.82
C ASN A 52 1.44 1.01 -2.85
N TYR A 53 1.98 2.16 -2.42
CA TYR A 53 2.43 3.21 -3.34
C TYR A 53 3.60 2.75 -4.21
N TRP A 54 4.54 2.01 -3.62
CA TRP A 54 5.67 1.42 -4.35
C TRP A 54 5.21 0.38 -5.37
N VAL A 55 4.35 -0.55 -4.95
CA VAL A 55 3.84 -1.60 -5.84
C VAL A 55 2.93 -1.04 -6.93
N LEU A 56 2.14 0.00 -6.63
CA LEU A 56 1.40 0.76 -7.63
C LEU A 56 2.34 1.45 -8.62
N GLY A 57 3.44 2.03 -8.14
CA GLY A 57 4.50 2.59 -8.99
C GLY A 57 5.09 1.56 -9.95
N ILE A 58 5.39 0.35 -9.47
CA ILE A 58 5.86 -0.77 -10.30
C ILE A 58 4.80 -1.15 -11.34
N SER A 59 3.52 -1.19 -10.96
CA SER A 59 2.42 -1.47 -11.88
C SER A 59 2.34 -0.43 -13.01
N VAL A 60 2.37 0.86 -12.69
CA VAL A 60 2.32 1.95 -13.67
C VAL A 60 3.57 1.98 -14.55
N PHE A 61 4.74 1.72 -13.98
CA PHE A 61 5.99 1.61 -14.73
C PHE A 61 5.93 0.46 -15.74
N THR A 62 5.46 -0.72 -15.32
CA THR A 62 5.30 -1.88 -16.19
C THR A 62 4.24 -1.63 -17.28
N PHE A 63 3.19 -0.86 -16.95
CA PHE A 63 2.20 -0.41 -17.92
C PHE A 63 2.80 0.52 -18.98
N ALA A 64 3.61 1.50 -18.57
CA ALA A 64 4.32 2.37 -19.50
C ALA A 64 5.29 1.55 -20.38
N LEU A 65 5.97 0.56 -19.80
CA LEU A 65 6.88 -0.33 -20.52
C LEU A 65 6.17 -1.13 -21.62
N CYS A 66 4.92 -1.55 -21.41
CA CYS A 66 4.10 -2.20 -22.44
C CYS A 66 4.03 -1.35 -23.72
N PHE A 67 3.72 -0.05 -23.58
CA PHE A 67 3.65 0.87 -24.73
C PHE A 67 5.02 1.16 -25.35
N VAL A 68 6.07 1.23 -24.53
CA VAL A 68 7.45 1.39 -25.02
C VAL A 68 7.86 0.19 -25.87
N LEU A 69 7.55 -1.03 -25.44
CA LEU A 69 7.84 -2.26 -26.18
C LEU A 69 7.07 -2.32 -27.51
N LEU A 70 5.82 -1.84 -27.55
CA LEU A 70 5.03 -1.68 -28.77
C LEU A 70 5.61 -0.63 -29.73
N GLY A 71 6.20 0.44 -29.20
CA GLY A 71 6.79 1.52 -29.99
C GLY A 71 8.20 1.21 -30.52
N LEU A 72 9.07 0.59 -29.72
CA LEU A 72 10.49 0.41 -30.06
C LEU A 72 10.79 -0.88 -30.83
N LEU A 73 10.08 -1.98 -30.56
CA LEU A 73 10.40 -3.25 -31.19
C LEU A 73 10.07 -3.25 -32.68
N LYS A 74 11.03 -3.68 -33.50
CA LYS A 74 10.87 -3.68 -34.97
C LYS A 74 9.84 -4.70 -35.43
N SER A 75 9.84 -5.88 -34.80
CA SER A 75 8.99 -7.03 -35.16
C SER A 75 7.73 -7.13 -34.31
N TRP A 76 6.56 -7.04 -34.95
CA TRP A 76 5.26 -7.22 -34.31
C TRP A 76 5.10 -8.60 -33.67
N LYS A 77 5.74 -9.64 -34.22
CA LYS A 77 5.68 -11.02 -33.70
C LYS A 77 6.31 -11.17 -32.31
N ILE A 78 7.21 -10.27 -31.94
CA ILE A 78 7.89 -10.26 -30.63
C ILE A 78 7.27 -9.17 -29.74
N SER A 79 6.96 -8.02 -30.34
CA SER A 79 6.42 -6.86 -29.64
C SER A 79 5.06 -7.11 -28.99
N ILE A 80 4.12 -7.76 -29.71
CA ILE A 80 2.79 -8.05 -29.18
C ILE A 80 2.84 -9.00 -27.96
N PRO A 81 3.48 -10.19 -28.03
CA PRO A 81 3.50 -11.09 -26.88
C PRO A 81 4.26 -10.52 -25.68
N THR A 82 5.36 -9.79 -25.90
CA THR A 82 6.10 -9.14 -24.78
C THR A 82 5.29 -8.03 -24.13
N ALA A 83 4.59 -7.21 -24.92
CA ALA A 83 3.67 -6.20 -24.41
C ALA A 83 2.50 -6.82 -23.63
N LEU A 84 1.96 -7.94 -24.10
CA LEU A 84 0.86 -8.64 -23.44
C LEU A 84 1.29 -9.22 -22.08
N ILE A 85 2.51 -9.75 -21.98
CA ILE A 85 3.10 -10.21 -20.71
C ILE A 85 3.29 -9.02 -19.75
N ALA A 86 3.84 -7.91 -20.22
CA ALA A 86 4.02 -6.71 -19.41
C ALA A 86 2.68 -6.14 -18.92
N PHE A 87 1.67 -6.14 -19.79
CA PHE A 87 0.31 -5.73 -19.43
C PHE A 87 -0.30 -6.66 -18.36
N ALA A 88 -0.21 -7.97 -18.54
CA ALA A 88 -0.69 -8.93 -17.55
C ALA A 88 0.00 -8.75 -16.19
N LEU A 89 1.32 -8.56 -16.19
CA LEU A 89 2.09 -8.29 -14.97
C LEU A 89 1.61 -6.99 -14.30
N SER A 90 1.45 -5.91 -15.06
CA SER A 90 0.95 -4.63 -14.55
C SER A 90 -0.42 -4.76 -13.87
N VAL A 91 -1.36 -5.50 -14.48
CA VAL A 91 -2.69 -5.74 -13.92
C VAL A 91 -2.63 -6.55 -12.62
N VAL A 92 -1.82 -7.61 -12.59
CA VAL A 92 -1.64 -8.44 -11.38
C VAL A 92 -1.03 -7.61 -10.25
N THR A 93 0.00 -6.82 -10.54
CA THR A 93 0.64 -5.95 -9.55
C THR A 93 -0.32 -4.86 -9.05
N PHE A 94 -1.15 -4.30 -9.92
CA PHE A 94 -2.20 -3.34 -9.55
C PHE A 94 -3.21 -3.97 -8.58
N TYR A 95 -3.67 -5.19 -8.88
CA TYR A 95 -4.61 -5.91 -8.04
C TYR A 95 -4.06 -6.17 -6.63
N TYR A 96 -2.80 -6.60 -6.50
CA TYR A 96 -2.22 -6.76 -5.16
C TYR A 96 -1.99 -5.45 -4.43
N ALA A 97 -1.71 -4.36 -5.15
CA ALA A 97 -1.59 -3.03 -4.56
C ALA A 97 -2.94 -2.47 -4.06
N SER A 98 -4.07 -2.88 -4.65
CA SER A 98 -5.39 -2.43 -4.22
C SER A 98 -5.96 -3.23 -3.05
N LEU A 99 -5.47 -4.45 -2.81
CA LEU A 99 -6.01 -5.32 -1.77
C LEU A 99 -5.54 -4.99 -0.35
N SER A 100 -4.33 -4.48 -0.17
CA SER A 100 -3.77 -4.30 1.17
C SER A 100 -4.30 -3.04 1.84
N TYR A 101 -4.86 -3.18 3.04
CA TYR A 101 -5.35 -2.09 3.86
C TYR A 101 -5.17 -2.41 5.34
N ILE A 102 -5.18 -1.38 6.16
CA ILE A 102 -5.26 -1.44 7.61
C ILE A 102 -6.49 -0.65 8.04
N SER A 103 -7.36 -1.27 8.83
CA SER A 103 -8.53 -0.63 9.42
C SER A 103 -8.62 -0.92 10.91
N LEU A 104 -8.62 0.13 11.72
CA LEU A 104 -8.88 0.09 13.15
C LEU A 104 -10.27 0.64 13.41
N ASN A 105 -11.11 -0.19 14.03
CA ASN A 105 -12.48 0.16 14.42
C ASN A 105 -12.63 -0.03 15.95
N GLU A 106 -13.72 0.46 16.50
CA GLU A 106 -14.12 0.33 17.90
C GLU A 106 -14.09 -1.11 18.39
N ASP A 107 -14.58 -2.03 17.57
CA ASP A 107 -14.77 -3.43 17.97
C ASP A 107 -13.60 -4.31 17.54
N GLN A 108 -12.95 -4.00 16.41
CA GLN A 108 -11.99 -4.91 15.79
C GLN A 108 -10.83 -4.20 15.09
N ILE A 109 -9.70 -4.91 15.05
CA ILE A 109 -8.55 -4.65 14.21
C ILE A 109 -8.68 -5.52 12.97
N SER A 110 -8.75 -4.91 11.78
CA SER A 110 -8.78 -5.66 10.53
C SER A 110 -7.70 -5.18 9.59
N TYR A 111 -6.94 -6.12 9.02
CA TYR A 111 -5.92 -5.78 8.05
C TYR A 111 -5.77 -6.89 7.01
N ARG A 112 -5.26 -6.50 5.85
CA ARG A 112 -4.83 -7.44 4.82
C ARG A 112 -3.38 -7.12 4.47
N LYS A 113 -2.49 -8.07 4.77
CA LYS A 113 -1.07 -7.99 4.42
C LYS A 113 -0.92 -7.94 2.90
N MET A 114 0.13 -7.27 2.43
CA MET A 114 0.43 -7.23 0.99
C MET A 114 0.72 -8.64 0.48
N PHE A 115 0.18 -8.98 -0.69
CA PHE A 115 0.22 -10.33 -1.29
C PHE A 115 -0.52 -11.43 -0.51
N SER A 116 -1.22 -11.10 0.59
CA SER A 116 -2.16 -12.01 1.21
C SER A 116 -3.56 -11.83 0.61
N THR A 117 -4.22 -12.94 0.29
CA THR A 117 -5.63 -12.94 -0.12
C THR A 117 -6.56 -12.91 1.10
N GLU A 118 -6.07 -13.36 2.25
CA GLU A 118 -6.86 -13.49 3.47
C GLU A 118 -6.93 -12.16 4.21
N LYS A 119 -8.14 -11.85 4.69
CA LYS A 119 -8.37 -10.72 5.57
C LYS A 119 -8.21 -11.24 6.99
N GLU A 120 -7.29 -10.66 7.74
CA GLU A 120 -7.12 -10.97 9.15
C GLU A 120 -7.99 -9.99 9.95
N ILE A 121 -8.80 -10.54 10.86
CA ILE A 121 -9.71 -9.80 11.73
C ILE A 121 -9.46 -10.29 13.14
N TYR A 122 -9.13 -9.37 14.03
CA TYR A 122 -8.91 -9.64 15.44
C TYR A 122 -9.75 -8.72 16.29
N GLN A 123 -10.30 -9.25 17.37
CA GLN A 123 -10.94 -8.43 18.40
C GLN A 123 -9.86 -7.82 19.31
N TRP A 124 -10.18 -6.72 20.00
CA TRP A 124 -9.22 -6.07 20.89
C TRP A 124 -8.83 -6.96 22.08
N GLU A 125 -9.73 -7.84 22.51
CA GLU A 125 -9.51 -8.83 23.60
C GLU A 125 -8.57 -9.97 23.17
N GLU A 126 -8.33 -10.15 21.87
CA GLU A 126 -7.41 -11.14 21.34
C GLU A 126 -5.95 -10.64 21.34
N LEU A 127 -5.73 -9.40 21.75
CA LEU A 127 -4.39 -8.84 21.95
C LEU A 127 -3.77 -9.40 23.23
N ASN A 128 -2.54 -9.89 23.10
CA ASN A 128 -1.69 -10.26 24.23
C ASN A 128 -0.99 -9.02 24.80
N LYS A 129 -0.37 -8.23 23.92
CA LYS A 129 0.34 -7.00 24.31
C LYS A 129 0.49 -6.02 23.16
N VAL A 130 0.70 -4.75 23.50
CA VAL A 130 1.07 -3.70 22.54
C VAL A 130 2.40 -3.10 22.96
N SER A 131 3.39 -3.12 22.08
CA SER A 131 4.69 -2.47 22.30
C SER A 131 4.79 -1.22 21.44
N TYR A 132 5.03 -0.07 22.06
CA TYR A 132 5.31 1.19 21.40
C TYR A 132 6.81 1.43 21.37
N TYR A 133 7.38 1.45 20.17
CA TYR A 133 8.81 1.64 19.95
C TYR A 133 9.10 3.11 19.68
N MET A 134 9.80 3.74 20.62
CA MET A 134 10.34 5.08 20.44
C MET A 134 11.67 4.96 19.69
N VAL A 135 11.78 5.70 18.59
CA VAL A 135 12.99 5.78 17.78
C VAL A 135 13.72 7.08 18.16
N ASP A 136 15.05 7.03 18.23
CA ASP A 136 15.90 8.19 18.52
C ASP A 136 15.70 9.31 17.48
N GLU A 137 15.78 10.57 17.92
CA GLU A 137 15.64 11.78 17.07
C GLU A 137 16.64 11.82 15.90
N LYS A 138 17.74 11.07 16.01
CA LYS A 138 18.78 10.98 14.96
C LYS A 138 18.50 9.93 13.89
N SER A 139 17.50 9.08 14.07
CA SER A 139 17.13 8.07 13.10
C SER A 139 16.08 8.61 12.13
N GLU A 140 16.18 8.22 10.86
CA GLU A 140 15.16 8.53 9.85
C GLU A 140 13.90 7.66 10.02
N GLU A 141 13.90 6.70 10.95
CA GLU A 141 12.74 5.84 11.20
C GLU A 141 11.71 6.50 12.12
N LEU A 142 10.43 6.35 11.76
CA LEU A 142 9.32 6.84 12.57
C LEU A 142 9.03 5.87 13.73
N PRO A 143 8.58 6.35 14.91
CA PRO A 143 8.05 5.53 15.97
C PRO A 143 6.97 4.57 15.46
N TYR A 144 6.76 3.44 16.11
CA TYR A 144 5.78 2.46 15.65
C TYR A 144 5.15 1.63 16.77
N TYR A 145 3.91 1.21 16.54
CA TYR A 145 3.17 0.30 17.40
C TYR A 145 3.29 -1.12 16.86
N SER A 146 3.64 -2.08 17.71
CA SER A 146 3.53 -3.51 17.45
C SER A 146 2.44 -4.13 18.32
N PHE A 147 1.41 -4.66 17.67
CA PHE A 147 0.33 -5.40 18.28
C PHE A 147 0.68 -6.89 18.22
N TYR A 148 0.69 -7.55 19.36
CA TYR A 148 0.94 -8.98 19.49
C TYR A 148 -0.36 -9.65 19.89
N PHE A 149 -0.82 -10.61 19.08
CA PHE A 149 -2.05 -11.36 19.32
C PHE A 149 -1.79 -12.64 20.10
N ASN A 150 -2.82 -13.18 20.74
CA ASN A 150 -2.76 -14.41 21.54
C ASN A 150 -2.36 -15.65 20.72
N ASN A 151 -2.60 -15.63 19.40
CA ASN A 151 -2.20 -16.68 18.46
C ASN A 151 -0.71 -16.60 18.03
N GLY A 152 0.05 -15.64 18.56
CA GLY A 152 1.46 -15.41 18.20
C GLY A 152 1.66 -14.55 16.95
N GLU A 153 0.59 -14.08 16.31
CA GLU A 153 0.70 -13.14 15.20
C GLU A 153 1.11 -11.76 15.67
N LYS A 154 1.87 -11.06 14.81
CA LYS A 154 2.33 -9.70 15.03
C LYS A 154 1.84 -8.81 13.91
N PHE A 155 1.29 -7.68 14.31
CA PHE A 155 0.90 -6.60 13.42
C PHE A 155 1.64 -5.32 13.81
N THR A 156 2.04 -4.52 12.82
CA THR A 156 2.87 -3.32 13.07
C THR A 156 2.36 -2.13 12.26
N ILE A 157 2.18 -1.01 12.95
CA ILE A 157 1.78 0.27 12.37
C ILE A 157 2.87 1.30 12.69
N LYS A 158 3.45 1.88 11.64
CA LYS A 158 4.33 3.06 11.79
C LYS A 158 3.50 4.29 12.08
N GLU A 159 3.96 5.09 13.02
CA GLU A 159 3.36 6.37 13.36
C GLU A 159 3.43 7.31 12.16
N ASN A 160 2.29 7.86 11.79
CA ASN A 160 2.13 8.90 10.78
C ASN A 160 1.04 9.86 11.29
N THR A 161 0.77 10.95 10.57
CA THR A 161 -0.25 11.93 10.97
C THR A 161 -1.61 11.29 11.29
N HIS A 162 -2.05 10.33 10.48
CA HIS A 162 -3.33 9.65 10.69
C HIS A 162 -3.33 8.75 11.94
N VAL A 163 -2.22 8.06 12.21
CA VAL A 163 -2.06 7.22 13.41
C VAL A 163 -1.98 8.07 14.67
N LEU A 164 -1.33 9.24 14.60
CA LEU A 164 -1.29 10.22 15.69
C LEU A 164 -2.69 10.73 16.05
N ASP A 165 -3.52 11.03 15.05
CA ASP A 165 -4.89 11.51 15.24
C ASP A 165 -5.74 10.50 16.02
N VAL A 166 -5.51 9.19 15.83
CA VAL A 166 -6.24 8.11 16.52
C VAL A 166 -5.47 7.48 17.69
N ALA A 167 -4.27 7.97 18.02
CA ALA A 167 -3.44 7.37 19.06
C ALA A 167 -4.10 7.42 20.44
N SER A 168 -4.94 8.43 20.70
CA SER A 168 -5.78 8.50 21.91
C SER A 168 -6.80 7.37 21.95
N SER A 169 -7.50 7.11 20.85
CA SER A 169 -8.50 6.04 20.71
C SER A 169 -7.87 4.65 20.85
N ILE A 170 -6.69 4.44 20.25
CA ILE A 170 -5.91 3.20 20.41
C ILE A 170 -5.56 2.99 21.88
N ARG A 171 -4.96 3.99 22.55
CA ARG A 171 -4.60 3.88 23.97
C ARG A 171 -5.81 3.61 24.86
N TRP A 172 -6.95 4.24 24.56
CA TRP A 172 -8.19 4.01 25.30
C TRP A 172 -8.68 2.56 25.16
N ARG A 173 -8.71 2.01 23.94
CA ARG A 173 -9.17 0.63 23.70
C ARG A 173 -8.23 -0.41 24.29
N VAL A 174 -6.92 -0.23 24.13
CA VAL A 174 -5.93 -1.14 24.71
C VAL A 174 -6.05 -1.17 26.24
N LYS A 175 -6.27 -0.01 26.87
CA LYS A 175 -6.55 0.08 28.31
C LYS A 175 -7.90 -0.55 28.70
N ALA A 176 -8.95 -0.35 27.90
CA ALA A 176 -10.28 -0.91 28.16
C ALA A 176 -10.31 -2.44 28.03
N ALA A 177 -9.48 -3.00 27.14
CA ALA A 177 -9.28 -4.44 26.99
C ALA A 177 -8.29 -5.02 28.02
N GLU A 178 -7.80 -4.22 28.96
CA GLU A 178 -6.80 -4.61 29.98
C GLU A 178 -5.49 -5.16 29.39
N VAL A 179 -5.15 -4.75 28.17
CA VAL A 179 -3.96 -5.21 27.45
C VAL A 179 -2.74 -4.37 27.89
N PRO A 180 -1.61 -5.00 28.24
CA PRO A 180 -0.41 -4.28 28.65
C PRO A 180 0.20 -3.48 27.49
N ILE A 181 0.59 -2.23 27.78
CA ILE A 181 1.35 -1.36 26.88
C ILE A 181 2.80 -1.28 27.37
N GLU A 182 3.74 -1.76 26.56
CA GLU A 182 5.17 -1.65 26.81
C GLU A 182 5.74 -0.48 26.00
N HIS A 183 6.45 0.44 26.66
CA HIS A 183 7.25 1.44 25.97
C HIS A 183 8.66 0.91 25.81
N VAL A 184 9.09 0.72 24.57
CA VAL A 184 10.43 0.20 24.23
C VAL A 184 11.23 1.35 23.61
N GLU A 185 12.27 1.80 24.31
CA GLU A 185 13.25 2.71 23.74
C GLU A 185 14.24 1.90 22.91
N THR A 186 14.26 2.14 21.60
CA THR A 186 15.25 1.52 20.72
C THR A 186 16.56 2.30 20.83
N TRP A 187 17.41 1.91 21.78
CA TRP A 187 18.81 2.36 21.84
C TRP A 187 19.60 1.60 20.77
N ASN A 188 19.93 2.27 19.67
CA ASN A 188 20.94 1.75 18.74
C ASN A 188 22.33 2.03 19.35
N GLU A 189 23.05 0.96 19.72
CA GLU A 189 24.51 1.01 19.90
C GLU A 189 25.23 1.19 18.56
#